data_AF-A7RY05-F1
#
_entry.id   AF-A7RY05-F1
#
_cell.length_a   1.000
_cell.length_b   1.000
_cell.length_c   1.000
_cell.angle_alpha   90.00
_cell.angle_beta   90.00
_cell.angle_gamma   90.00
#
_symmetry.space_group_name_H-M   'P 1'
#
loop_
_entity.id
_entity.type
_entity.pdbx_description
1 polymer ?
#
loop_
_entity_poly.entity_id
_entity_poly.type
_entity_poly.pdbx_seq_one_letter_code
_entity_poly.pdbx_strand_id
1 'polypeptide(L)'
;MDRNFDVLGQYRAVSAKLKKRFLKKPNVSEASGQFGSLSKELRREECHQYAGFCCLAKARCENTLTNSAGEVEALTEAARLFLKAEQENLELGCPAFEEHLTEAIHVYNQAIKVYCSQGNTSLGACLCLELADALRRMNRSSEAMVQYKHAAELQHQTPINALKAMGHAASCKIDTADYDGALSILTEMAYYAQERGAIDSSDLSGCLVKLHGPYQDIVIKCEISRVLLLMLLQPSPQRIRPEHAQTLERYIWHSENDHGLIAWMNEDLFILLQSLVMACQAHSCEELRELEKDLWRFLDNEQKHLLHLVISSISKSAN
;
A
#
# COMPACT_ATOMS: atom_id res chain seq x y z
N MET A 1 7.94 35.27 25.50
CA MET A 1 9.27 34.62 25.35
C MET A 1 9.78 34.32 26.74
N ASP A 2 9.19 33.34 27.42
CA ASP A 2 9.52 33.04 28.81
C ASP A 2 10.67 32.04 28.85
N ARG A 3 11.74 32.43 29.56
CA ARG A 3 12.89 31.64 30.04
C ARG A 3 13.19 30.37 29.24
N ASN A 4 14.15 30.48 28.32
CA ASN A 4 14.98 29.41 27.75
C ASN A 4 14.84 28.08 28.50
N PHE A 5 13.84 27.30 28.10
CA PHE A 5 13.69 25.93 28.53
C PHE A 5 14.85 25.19 27.87
N ASP A 6 15.90 24.89 28.65
CA ASP A 6 17.11 24.25 28.12
C ASP A 6 16.83 22.76 27.86
N VAL A 7 16.04 22.48 26.82
CA VAL A 7 15.71 21.14 26.30
C VAL A 7 16.99 20.34 26.14
N LEU A 8 18.01 20.96 25.53
CA LEU A 8 19.27 20.32 25.22
C LEU A 8 20.05 19.99 26.50
N GLY A 9 20.06 20.88 27.49
CA GLY A 9 20.62 20.64 28.81
C GLY A 9 19.92 19.51 29.55
N GLN A 10 18.58 19.48 29.52
CA GLN A 10 17.80 18.40 30.12
C GLN A 10 18.06 17.06 29.42
N TYR A 11 18.01 17.03 28.09
CA TYR A 11 18.32 15.83 27.30
C TYR A 11 19.75 15.32 27.60
N ARG A 12 20.73 16.21 27.66
CA ARG A 12 22.12 15.87 28.03
C ARG A 12 22.23 15.38 29.47
N ALA A 13 21.49 15.98 30.41
CA ALA A 13 21.49 15.58 31.81
C ALA A 13 20.90 14.17 31.98
N VAL A 14 19.77 13.86 31.34
CA VAL A 14 19.18 12.52 31.33
C VAL A 14 20.13 11.51 30.66
N SER A 15 20.71 11.87 29.51
CA SER A 15 21.71 11.04 28.82
C SER A 15 22.96 10.78 29.69
N ALA A 16 23.38 11.75 30.50
CA ALA A 16 24.51 11.60 31.41
C ALA A 16 24.20 10.70 32.62
N LYS A 17 22.92 10.55 33.00
CA LYS A 17 22.50 9.59 34.04
C LYS A 17 22.57 8.14 33.53
N LEU A 18 22.44 7.93 32.23
CA LEU A 18 22.51 6.61 31.58
C LEU A 18 23.95 6.12 31.37
N LYS A 19 24.95 7.01 31.32
CA LYS A 19 26.36 6.61 31.22
C LYS A 19 26.76 5.78 32.44
N LYS A 20 27.41 4.63 32.21
CA LYS A 20 27.92 3.75 33.26
C LYS A 20 28.81 4.55 34.22
N ARG A 21 28.38 4.70 35.46
CA ARG A 21 29.20 5.19 36.56
C ARG A 21 29.74 3.97 37.30
N PHE A 22 31.00 4.02 37.71
CA PHE A 22 31.66 2.94 38.44
C PHE A 22 30.74 2.42 39.57
N LEU A 23 30.45 1.12 39.58
CA LEU A 23 29.63 0.37 40.54
C LEU A 23 28.10 0.62 40.63
N LYS A 24 27.49 1.59 39.93
CA LYS A 24 26.03 1.82 40.01
C LYS A 24 25.32 1.48 38.70
N LYS A 25 24.37 0.54 38.74
CA LYS A 25 23.44 0.32 37.61
C LYS A 25 22.61 1.59 37.42
N PRO A 26 22.58 2.19 36.21
CA PRO A 26 21.78 3.37 35.95
C PRO A 26 20.29 3.04 36.09
N ASN A 27 19.50 3.99 36.59
CA ASN A 27 18.05 3.82 36.73
C ASN A 27 17.37 4.10 35.38
N VAL A 28 17.32 3.07 34.53
CA VAL A 28 16.85 3.19 33.15
C VAL A 28 15.34 3.50 33.07
N SER A 29 14.55 3.04 34.05
CA SER A 29 13.10 3.30 34.10
C SER A 29 12.78 4.77 34.37
N GLU A 30 13.48 5.42 35.30
CA GLU A 30 13.33 6.85 35.57
C GLU A 30 13.78 7.70 34.37
N ALA A 31 14.86 7.29 33.69
CA ALA A 31 15.33 7.95 32.47
C ALA A 31 14.29 7.86 31.35
N SER A 32 13.65 6.70 31.15
CA SER A 32 12.55 6.51 30.21
C SER A 32 11.38 7.48 30.49
N GLY A 33 10.97 7.59 31.76
CA GLY A 33 9.92 8.54 32.17
C GLY A 33 10.30 10.02 31.95
N GLN A 34 11.57 10.38 32.18
CA GLN A 34 12.08 11.73 31.94
C GLN A 34 12.08 12.08 30.44
N PHE A 35 12.52 11.16 29.57
CA PHE A 35 12.42 11.35 28.12
C PHE A 35 10.97 11.44 27.62
N GLY A 36 10.07 10.64 28.20
CA GLY A 36 8.64 10.71 27.87
C GLY A 36 8.00 12.04 28.25
N SER A 37 8.41 12.64 29.38
CA SER A 37 7.92 13.97 29.79
C SER A 37 8.45 15.07 28.88
N LEU A 38 9.75 15.03 28.57
CA LEU A 38 10.40 15.97 27.66
C LEU A 38 9.78 15.93 26.25
N SER A 39 9.49 14.73 25.73
CA SER A 39 8.82 14.56 24.44
C SER A 39 7.43 15.22 24.40
N LYS A 40 6.64 15.09 25.48
CA LYS A 40 5.31 15.72 25.57
C LYS A 40 5.39 17.25 25.59
N GLU A 41 6.40 17.81 26.24
CA GLU A 41 6.63 19.26 26.27
C GLU A 41 7.07 19.77 24.90
N LEU A 42 8.03 19.10 24.26
CA LEU A 42 8.45 19.43 22.89
C LEU A 42 7.31 19.32 21.86
N ARG A 43 6.38 18.39 22.07
CA ARG A 43 5.17 18.30 21.24
C ARG A 43 4.22 19.48 21.44
N ARG A 44 4.18 20.09 22.63
CA ARG A 44 3.40 21.32 22.89
C ARG A 44 4.04 22.54 22.24
N GLU A 45 5.36 22.54 22.11
CA GLU A 45 6.13 23.59 21.43
C GLU A 45 6.24 23.37 19.91
N GLU A 46 5.51 22.40 19.35
CA GLU A 46 5.49 22.06 17.92
C GLU A 46 6.86 21.69 17.32
N CYS A 47 7.78 21.21 18.16
CA CYS A 47 9.12 20.77 17.74
C CYS A 47 9.14 19.24 17.52
N HIS A 48 8.47 18.72 16.49
CA HIS A 48 8.26 17.27 16.33
C HIS A 48 9.56 16.47 16.11
N GLN A 49 10.55 17.04 15.41
CA GLN A 49 11.84 16.38 15.17
C GLN A 49 12.55 16.05 16.48
N TYR A 50 12.63 17.02 17.40
CA TYR A 50 13.27 16.85 18.70
C TYR A 50 12.45 15.94 19.64
N ALA A 51 11.12 16.00 19.55
CA ALA A 51 10.26 15.06 20.26
C ALA A 51 10.50 13.61 19.79
N GLY A 52 10.70 13.40 18.48
CA GLY A 52 11.06 12.11 17.88
C GLY A 52 12.36 11.54 18.46
N PHE A 53 13.41 12.35 18.57
CA PHE A 53 14.68 11.93 19.19
C PHE A 53 14.52 11.55 20.67
N CYS A 54 13.67 12.26 21.42
CA CYS A 54 13.38 11.91 22.81
C CYS A 54 12.64 10.56 22.91
N CYS A 55 11.67 10.29 22.03
CA CYS A 55 11.00 9.00 21.97
C CYS A 55 11.94 7.87 21.55
N LEU A 56 12.91 8.13 20.66
CA LEU A 56 13.92 7.15 20.28
C LEU A 56 14.87 6.82 21.46
N ALA A 57 15.24 7.83 22.25
CA ALA A 57 15.99 7.61 23.49
C ALA A 57 15.19 6.80 24.52
N LYS A 58 13.88 7.05 24.64
CA LYS A 58 12.95 6.24 25.44
C LYS A 58 12.92 4.79 24.97
N ALA A 59 12.79 4.53 23.67
CA ALA A 59 12.80 3.18 23.10
C ALA A 59 14.08 2.41 23.45
N ARG A 60 15.25 3.07 23.35
CA ARG A 60 16.54 2.48 23.76
C ARG A 60 16.58 2.10 25.25
N CYS A 61 15.94 2.90 26.11
CA CYS A 61 15.81 2.60 27.53
C CYS A 61 14.92 1.36 27.74
N GLU A 62 13.76 1.28 27.09
CA GLU A 62 12.83 0.14 27.19
C GLU A 62 13.46 -1.16 26.67
N ASN A 63 14.23 -1.11 25.58
CA ASN A 63 14.99 -2.25 25.08
C ASN A 63 15.99 -2.77 26.13
N THR A 64 16.70 -1.85 26.80
CA THR A 64 17.63 -2.21 27.89
C THR A 64 16.89 -2.83 29.09
N LEU A 65 15.63 -2.45 29.31
CA LEU A 65 14.74 -3.04 30.31
C LEU A 65 14.07 -4.33 29.83
N THR A 66 14.33 -4.78 28.60
CA THR A 66 13.70 -5.93 27.94
C THR A 66 12.17 -5.84 27.86
N ASN A 67 11.64 -4.62 27.88
CA ASN A 67 10.21 -4.35 27.74
C ASN A 67 9.87 -4.13 26.27
N SER A 68 9.54 -5.23 25.59
CA SER A 68 9.35 -5.24 24.14
C SER A 68 8.09 -4.50 23.69
N ALA A 69 7.02 -4.49 24.49
CA ALA A 69 5.79 -3.75 24.18
C ALA A 69 5.99 -2.23 24.30
N GLY A 70 6.64 -1.78 25.38
CA GLY A 70 6.97 -0.37 25.59
C GLY A 70 8.01 0.16 24.59
N GLU A 71 8.94 -0.69 24.16
CA GLU A 71 9.89 -0.37 23.08
C GLU A 71 9.13 -0.07 21.78
N VAL A 72 8.21 -0.93 21.36
CA VAL A 72 7.48 -0.72 20.09
C VAL A 72 6.58 0.52 20.14
N GLU A 73 5.90 0.75 21.26
CA GLU A 73 5.09 1.97 21.43
C GLU A 73 5.97 3.24 21.30
N ALA A 74 7.14 3.26 21.95
CA ALA A 74 8.06 4.39 21.84
C ALA A 74 8.66 4.56 20.44
N LEU A 75 8.99 3.47 19.74
CA LEU A 75 9.47 3.50 18.36
C LEU A 75 8.39 4.02 17.40
N THR A 76 7.16 3.51 17.50
CA THR A 76 6.05 3.94 16.65
C THR A 76 5.68 5.41 16.89
N GLU A 77 5.69 5.88 18.15
CA GLU A 77 5.50 7.30 18.45
C GLU A 77 6.62 8.16 17.86
N ALA A 78 7.88 7.73 17.95
CA ALA A 78 9.01 8.43 17.34
C ALA A 78 8.87 8.53 15.82
N ALA A 79 8.53 7.42 15.15
CA ALA A 79 8.41 7.37 13.70
C ALA A 79 7.27 8.27 13.19
N ARG A 80 6.12 8.30 13.87
CA ARG A 80 5.01 9.21 13.56
C ARG A 80 5.40 10.68 13.68
N LEU A 81 6.20 11.03 14.69
CA LEU A 81 6.71 12.39 14.87
C LEU A 81 7.67 12.81 13.76
N PHE A 82 8.55 11.90 13.32
CA PHE A 82 9.44 12.15 12.17
C PHE A 82 8.67 12.29 10.85
N LEU A 83 7.66 11.45 10.60
CA LEU A 83 6.79 11.60 9.43
C LEU A 83 6.04 12.94 9.44
N LYS A 84 5.56 13.37 10.61
CA LYS A 84 4.88 14.66 10.74
C LYS A 84 5.83 15.83 10.46
N ALA A 85 7.06 15.77 10.99
CA ALA A 85 8.07 16.78 10.70
C ALA A 85 8.40 16.86 9.21
N GLU A 86 8.48 15.72 8.52
CA GLU A 86 8.70 15.70 7.07
C GLU A 86 7.51 16.26 6.30
N GLN A 87 6.29 15.93 6.73
CA GLN A 87 5.08 16.49 6.10
C GLN A 87 5.04 18.01 6.23
N GLU A 88 5.40 18.56 7.40
CA GLU A 88 5.48 20.01 7.60
C GLU A 88 6.57 20.65 6.70
N ASN A 89 7.72 19.99 6.53
CA ASN A 89 8.74 20.45 5.60
C ASN A 89 8.23 20.49 4.14
N LEU A 90 7.48 19.47 3.73
CA LEU A 90 6.87 19.39 2.40
C LEU A 90 5.81 20.48 2.20
N GLU A 91 4.96 20.71 3.20
CA GLU A 91 3.93 21.77 3.19
C GLU A 91 4.55 23.17 3.08
N LEU A 92 5.70 23.39 3.72
CA LEU A 92 6.47 24.63 3.63
C LEU A 92 7.25 24.77 2.31
N GLY A 93 7.34 23.71 1.50
CA GLY A 93 8.15 23.67 0.28
C GLY A 93 9.65 23.78 0.55
N CYS A 94 10.10 23.41 1.76
CA CYS A 94 11.50 23.44 2.13
C CYS A 94 12.24 22.28 1.43
N PRO A 95 13.35 22.53 0.70
CA PRO A 95 14.19 21.45 0.20
C PRO A 95 14.92 20.77 1.36
N ALA A 96 14.29 19.77 1.97
CA ALA A 96 14.87 18.92 3.00
C ALA A 96 15.62 17.74 2.35
N PHE A 97 16.72 17.29 2.96
CA PHE A 97 17.49 16.13 2.51
C PHE A 97 16.85 14.78 2.90
N GLU A 98 15.54 14.74 3.13
CA GLU A 98 14.78 13.55 3.55
C GLU A 98 15.33 12.85 4.81
N GLU A 99 16.06 13.58 5.68
CA GLU A 99 16.69 13.00 6.88
C GLU A 99 15.66 12.46 7.86
N HIS A 100 14.54 13.18 8.06
CA HIS A 100 13.48 12.72 8.95
C HIS A 100 12.73 11.54 8.35
N LEU A 101 12.58 11.49 7.03
CA LEU A 101 11.90 10.39 6.35
C LEU A 101 12.70 9.09 6.42
N THR A 102 14.01 9.17 6.13
CA THR A 102 14.91 8.01 6.23
C THR A 102 14.97 7.47 7.65
N GLU A 103 15.04 8.35 8.65
CA GLU A 103 14.96 7.95 10.07
C GLU A 103 13.59 7.34 10.40
N ALA A 104 12.48 7.91 9.92
CA ALA A 104 11.15 7.36 10.14
C ALA A 104 11.02 5.92 9.60
N ILE A 105 11.45 5.70 8.35
CA ILE A 105 11.46 4.37 7.72
C ILE A 105 12.33 3.40 8.53
N HIS A 106 13.50 3.84 8.99
CA HIS A 106 14.38 3.01 9.81
C HIS A 106 13.70 2.58 11.12
N VAL A 107 13.09 3.53 11.83
CA VAL A 107 12.43 3.30 13.12
C VAL A 107 11.19 2.41 12.95
N TYR A 108 10.38 2.59 11.91
CA TYR A 108 9.27 1.69 11.59
C TYR A 108 9.76 0.27 11.33
N ASN A 109 10.81 0.10 10.50
CA ASN A 109 11.38 -1.21 10.22
C ASN A 109 11.93 -1.89 11.49
N GLN A 110 12.48 -1.12 12.43
CA GLN A 110 12.86 -1.65 13.73
C GLN A 110 11.64 -2.10 14.53
N ALA A 111 10.58 -1.29 14.61
CA ALA A 111 9.33 -1.64 15.29
C ALA A 111 8.68 -2.90 14.72
N ILE A 112 8.63 -3.03 13.39
CA ILE A 112 8.10 -4.21 12.68
C ILE A 112 8.89 -5.47 13.07
N LYS A 113 10.23 -5.40 13.08
CA LYS A 113 11.08 -6.52 13.50
C LYS A 113 10.81 -6.98 14.94
N VAL A 114 10.58 -6.03 15.85
CA VAL A 114 10.26 -6.32 17.25
C VAL A 114 8.85 -6.95 17.38
N TYR A 115 7.86 -6.54 16.58
CA TYR A 115 6.57 -7.23 16.56
C TYR A 115 6.65 -8.64 15.97
N CYS A 116 7.42 -8.82 14.91
CA CYS A 116 7.63 -10.14 14.31
C CYS A 116 8.34 -11.10 15.27
N SER A 117 9.33 -10.63 16.06
CA SER A 117 10.00 -11.47 17.06
C SER A 117 9.10 -11.87 18.22
N GLN A 118 8.07 -11.09 18.52
CA GLN A 118 7.04 -11.42 19.51
C GLN A 118 5.93 -12.35 18.97
N GLY A 119 5.94 -12.67 17.67
CA GLY A 119 4.89 -13.46 17.02
C GLY A 119 3.64 -12.67 16.64
N ASN A 120 3.63 -11.35 16.82
CA ASN A 120 2.50 -10.47 16.50
C ASN A 120 2.61 -9.92 15.07
N THR A 121 2.63 -10.81 14.06
CA THR A 121 2.83 -10.42 12.65
C THR A 121 1.72 -9.52 12.11
N SER A 122 0.47 -9.68 12.58
CA SER A 122 -0.67 -8.85 12.19
C SER A 122 -0.47 -7.37 12.55
N LEU A 123 0.05 -7.09 13.76
CA LEU A 123 0.36 -5.72 14.19
C LEU A 123 1.55 -5.14 13.42
N GLY A 124 2.58 -5.96 13.15
CA GLY A 124 3.69 -5.58 12.28
C GLY A 124 3.20 -5.17 10.88
N ALA A 125 2.25 -5.90 10.32
CA ALA A 125 1.67 -5.56 9.02
C ALA A 125 0.86 -4.25 9.04
N CYS A 126 0.12 -3.97 10.11
CA CYS A 126 -0.56 -2.68 10.27
C CYS A 126 0.42 -1.50 10.26
N LEU A 127 1.58 -1.65 10.91
CA LEU A 127 2.64 -0.62 10.85
C LEU A 127 3.21 -0.45 9.44
N CYS A 128 3.38 -1.55 8.69
CA CYS A 128 3.82 -1.48 7.29
C CYS A 128 2.82 -0.71 6.42
N LEU A 129 1.52 -0.95 6.61
CA LEU A 129 0.45 -0.24 5.90
C LEU A 129 0.44 1.26 6.25
N GLU A 130 0.56 1.59 7.54
CA GLU A 130 0.63 2.98 8.00
C GLU A 130 1.80 3.75 7.37
N LEU A 131 2.99 3.11 7.33
CA LEU A 131 4.17 3.67 6.67
C LEU A 131 3.96 3.83 5.16
N ALA A 132 3.38 2.82 4.51
CA ALA A 132 3.12 2.85 3.07
C ALA A 132 2.12 3.97 2.69
N ASP A 133 1.05 4.14 3.47
CA ASP A 133 0.07 5.22 3.28
C ASP A 133 0.68 6.60 3.50
N ALA A 134 1.62 6.74 4.43
CA ALA A 134 2.37 7.97 4.62
C ALA A 134 3.28 8.28 3.42
N LEU A 135 4.02 7.27 2.93
CA LEU A 135 4.89 7.40 1.75
C LEU A 135 4.10 7.74 0.48
N ARG A 136 2.92 7.14 0.29
CA ARG A 136 2.03 7.45 -0.84
C ARG A 136 1.54 8.89 -0.78
N ARG A 137 1.18 9.40 0.41
CA ARG A 137 0.80 10.82 0.61
C ARG A 137 1.95 11.79 0.30
N MET A 138 3.19 11.37 0.51
CA MET A 138 4.40 12.13 0.16
C MET A 138 4.82 11.95 -1.31
N ASN A 139 3.98 11.33 -2.14
CA ASN A 139 4.21 11.08 -3.57
C ASN A 139 5.41 10.15 -3.87
N ARG A 140 5.80 9.29 -2.90
CA ARG A 140 6.90 8.32 -3.01
C ARG A 140 6.34 6.91 -3.22
N SER A 141 5.57 6.75 -4.30
CA SER A 141 4.82 5.52 -4.60
C SER A 141 5.71 4.29 -4.83
N SER A 142 6.96 4.46 -5.27
CA SER A 142 7.91 3.37 -5.46
C SER A 142 8.33 2.69 -4.14
N GLU A 143 8.59 3.48 -3.10
CA GLU A 143 8.94 2.97 -1.77
C GLU A 143 7.72 2.46 -1.02
N ALA A 144 6.58 3.14 -1.16
CA ALA A 144 5.31 2.68 -0.61
C ALA A 144 4.96 1.26 -1.08
N MET A 145 5.19 0.97 -2.37
CA MET A 145 4.95 -0.37 -2.94
C MET A 145 5.74 -1.47 -2.21
N VAL A 146 7.01 -1.23 -1.86
CA VAL A 146 7.83 -2.22 -1.15
C VAL A 146 7.22 -2.55 0.21
N GLN A 147 6.74 -1.52 0.91
CA GLN A 147 6.10 -1.67 2.22
C GLN A 147 4.72 -2.36 2.12
N TYR A 148 3.91 -2.07 1.09
CA TYR A 148 2.65 -2.78 0.86
C TYR A 148 2.85 -4.27 0.56
N LYS A 149 3.87 -4.62 -0.24
CA LYS A 149 4.22 -6.04 -0.48
C LYS A 149 4.66 -6.73 0.80
N HIS A 150 5.50 -6.08 1.58
CA HIS A 150 5.92 -6.61 2.88
C HIS A 150 4.73 -6.82 3.84
N ALA A 151 3.77 -5.89 3.85
CA ALA A 151 2.54 -6.05 4.63
C ALA A 151 1.70 -7.26 4.18
N ALA A 152 1.61 -7.50 2.86
CA ALA A 152 0.89 -8.64 2.30
C ALA A 152 1.53 -9.98 2.72
N GLU A 153 2.86 -10.08 2.71
CA GLU A 153 3.61 -11.26 3.17
C GLU A 153 3.34 -11.56 4.65
N LEU A 154 3.34 -10.54 5.50
CA LEU A 154 3.07 -10.67 6.93
C LEU A 154 1.61 -11.06 7.25
N GLN A 155 0.66 -10.74 6.36
CA GLN A 155 -0.78 -10.98 6.52
C GLN A 155 -1.28 -12.28 5.90
N HIS A 156 -0.40 -13.25 5.64
CA HIS A 156 -0.79 -14.53 5.01
C HIS A 156 -1.92 -15.29 5.73
N GLN A 157 -2.13 -15.05 7.04
CA GLN A 157 -3.20 -15.67 7.83
C GLN A 157 -4.58 -15.03 7.56
N THR A 158 -4.59 -13.79 7.09
CA THR A 158 -5.78 -13.00 6.77
C THR A 158 -5.79 -12.65 5.28
N PRO A 159 -6.18 -13.58 4.39
CA PRO A 159 -6.04 -13.43 2.94
C PRO A 159 -6.74 -12.19 2.38
N ILE A 160 -7.88 -11.78 2.95
CA ILE A 160 -8.60 -10.58 2.53
C ILE A 160 -7.76 -9.31 2.75
N ASN A 161 -7.03 -9.21 3.86
CA ASN A 161 -6.19 -8.05 4.14
C ASN A 161 -4.95 -8.03 3.24
N ALA A 162 -4.35 -9.21 3.00
CA ALA A 162 -3.24 -9.35 2.06
C ALA A 162 -3.63 -8.92 0.64
N LEU A 163 -4.82 -9.32 0.16
CA LEU A 163 -5.35 -8.87 -1.14
C LEU A 163 -5.55 -7.36 -1.20
N LYS A 164 -6.08 -6.73 -0.15
CA LYS A 164 -6.20 -5.27 -0.10
C LYS A 164 -4.83 -4.58 -0.14
N ALA A 165 -3.84 -5.09 0.59
CA ALA A 165 -2.48 -4.57 0.55
C ALA A 165 -1.84 -4.71 -0.85
N MET A 166 -2.03 -5.84 -1.53
CA MET A 166 -1.62 -6.04 -2.93
C MET A 166 -2.34 -5.08 -3.88
N GLY A 167 -3.63 -4.79 -3.65
CA GLY A 167 -4.39 -3.80 -4.39
C GLY A 167 -3.77 -2.40 -4.27
N HIS A 168 -3.40 -1.98 -3.06
CA HIS A 168 -2.69 -0.71 -2.87
C HIS A 168 -1.30 -0.69 -3.54
N ALA A 169 -0.60 -1.82 -3.57
CA ALA A 169 0.66 -1.94 -4.31
C ALA A 169 0.45 -1.80 -5.84
N ALA A 170 -0.64 -2.35 -6.38
CA ALA A 170 -1.01 -2.18 -7.79
C ALA A 170 -1.36 -0.72 -8.12
N SER A 171 -2.12 -0.05 -7.25
CA SER A 171 -2.40 1.39 -7.37
C SER A 171 -1.12 2.22 -7.39
N CYS A 172 -0.15 1.91 -6.52
CA CYS A 172 1.15 2.59 -6.52
C CYS A 172 1.92 2.38 -7.84
N LYS A 173 1.83 1.19 -8.45
CA LYS A 173 2.45 0.93 -9.76
C LYS A 173 1.82 1.76 -10.88
N ILE A 174 0.48 1.88 -10.86
CA ILE A 174 -0.27 2.73 -11.80
C ILE A 174 0.15 4.20 -11.63
N ASP A 175 0.26 4.67 -10.38
CA ASP A 175 0.71 6.04 -10.07
C ASP A 175 2.14 6.30 -10.61
N THR A 176 3.03 5.30 -10.58
CA THR A 176 4.39 5.38 -11.16
C THR A 176 4.46 5.15 -12.67
N ALA A 177 3.33 4.94 -13.35
CA ALA A 177 3.22 4.59 -14.77
C ALA A 177 3.95 3.28 -15.19
N ASP A 178 4.23 2.39 -14.24
CA ASP A 178 4.76 1.05 -14.52
C ASP A 178 3.59 0.06 -14.70
N TYR A 179 2.98 0.12 -15.88
CA TYR A 179 1.79 -0.65 -16.23
C TYR A 179 2.05 -2.16 -16.36
N ASP A 180 3.24 -2.56 -16.83
CA ASP A 180 3.65 -3.97 -16.93
C ASP A 180 3.80 -4.60 -15.52
N GLY A 181 4.39 -3.85 -14.59
CA GLY A 181 4.49 -4.23 -13.19
C GLY A 181 3.11 -4.30 -12.52
N ALA A 182 2.21 -3.36 -12.81
CA ALA A 182 0.84 -3.38 -12.31
C ALA A 182 0.07 -4.62 -12.78
N LEU A 183 0.17 -4.97 -14.08
CA LEU A 183 -0.45 -6.18 -14.63
C LEU A 183 0.00 -7.45 -13.91
N SER A 184 1.30 -7.56 -13.61
CA SER A 184 1.85 -8.72 -12.90
C SER A 184 1.29 -8.86 -11.48
N ILE A 185 1.13 -7.75 -10.74
CA ILE A 185 0.56 -7.78 -9.39
C ILE A 185 -0.92 -8.12 -9.44
N LEU A 186 -1.66 -7.58 -10.42
CA LEU A 186 -3.10 -7.85 -10.58
C LEU A 186 -3.38 -9.32 -10.96
N THR A 187 -2.52 -9.97 -11.75
CA THR A 187 -2.66 -11.41 -12.03
C THR A 187 -2.36 -12.26 -10.82
N GLU A 188 -1.30 -11.94 -10.07
CA GLU A 188 -0.98 -12.62 -8.81
C GLU A 188 -2.14 -12.48 -7.80
N MET A 189 -2.74 -11.29 -7.72
CA MET A 189 -3.89 -11.00 -6.86
C MET A 189 -5.14 -11.81 -7.26
N ALA A 190 -5.41 -11.94 -8.56
CA ALA A 190 -6.52 -12.75 -9.06
C ALA A 190 -6.33 -14.24 -8.76
N TYR A 191 -5.12 -14.78 -8.95
CA TYR A 191 -4.80 -16.17 -8.63
C TYR A 191 -4.94 -16.44 -7.13
N TYR A 192 -4.36 -15.58 -6.29
CA TYR A 192 -4.45 -15.71 -4.83
C TYR A 192 -5.90 -15.64 -4.32
N ALA A 193 -6.73 -14.78 -4.92
CA ALA A 193 -8.15 -14.69 -4.59
C ALA A 193 -8.93 -15.95 -5.02
N GLN A 194 -8.56 -16.57 -6.13
CA GLN A 194 -9.19 -17.80 -6.61
C GLN A 194 -8.80 -19.01 -5.74
N GLU A 195 -7.51 -19.17 -5.39
CA GLU A 195 -7.06 -20.26 -4.52
C GLU A 195 -7.69 -20.22 -3.12
N ARG A 196 -7.83 -19.03 -2.54
CA ARG A 196 -8.33 -18.83 -1.17
C ARG A 196 -9.85 -18.67 -1.09
N GLY A 197 -10.47 -18.25 -2.18
CA GLY A 197 -11.90 -17.94 -2.26
C GLY A 197 -12.75 -19.02 -2.93
N ALA A 198 -12.14 -20.05 -3.53
CA ALA A 198 -12.85 -21.16 -4.12
C ALA A 198 -13.62 -21.92 -3.03
N ILE A 199 -14.94 -21.99 -3.21
CA ILE A 199 -15.78 -22.89 -2.44
C ILE A 199 -15.65 -24.26 -3.11
N ASP A 200 -15.17 -25.27 -2.36
CA ASP A 200 -15.22 -26.67 -2.79
C ASP A 200 -16.69 -27.10 -2.92
N SER A 201 -17.29 -26.83 -4.07
CA SER A 201 -18.60 -27.35 -4.43
C SER A 201 -18.44 -28.78 -4.94
N SER A 202 -18.12 -29.72 -4.04
CA SER A 202 -18.04 -31.15 -4.37
C SER A 202 -19.41 -31.76 -4.73
N ASP A 203 -20.53 -31.06 -4.46
CA ASP A 203 -21.84 -31.72 -4.42
C ASP A 203 -22.91 -31.16 -5.38
N LEU A 204 -22.57 -30.34 -6.38
CA LEU A 204 -23.55 -30.04 -7.44
C LEU A 204 -22.87 -29.74 -8.78
N SER A 205 -23.15 -30.61 -9.75
CA SER A 205 -23.07 -30.45 -11.22
C SER A 205 -22.01 -29.45 -11.72
N GLY A 206 -20.98 -29.99 -12.36
CA GLY A 206 -19.82 -29.24 -12.86
C GLY A 206 -20.17 -27.92 -13.55
N CYS A 207 -19.26 -26.96 -13.35
CA CYS A 207 -19.09 -25.70 -14.09
C CYS A 207 -19.37 -24.37 -13.34
N LEU A 208 -19.45 -24.32 -12.01
CA LEU A 208 -19.49 -23.01 -11.31
C LEU A 208 -18.63 -22.97 -10.05
N VAL A 209 -17.38 -22.51 -10.19
CA VAL A 209 -16.57 -22.06 -9.04
C VAL A 209 -17.23 -20.81 -8.48
N LYS A 210 -18.09 -20.95 -7.47
CA LYS A 210 -18.64 -19.82 -6.72
C LYS A 210 -17.55 -19.31 -5.77
N LEU A 211 -17.16 -18.06 -5.94
CA LEU A 211 -16.27 -17.36 -5.02
C LEU A 211 -17.07 -16.82 -3.84
N HIS A 212 -16.45 -16.74 -2.66
CA HIS A 212 -17.04 -15.98 -1.55
C HIS A 212 -17.18 -14.51 -1.97
N GLY A 213 -18.33 -13.88 -1.66
CA GLY A 213 -18.67 -12.51 -2.07
C GLY A 213 -17.52 -11.47 -2.02
N PRO A 214 -16.75 -11.33 -0.91
CA PRO A 214 -15.66 -10.35 -0.85
C PRO A 214 -14.49 -10.66 -1.80
N TYR A 215 -14.24 -11.93 -2.16
CA TYR A 215 -13.24 -12.26 -3.17
C TYR A 215 -13.76 -11.97 -4.57
N GLN A 216 -15.06 -12.18 -4.81
CA GLN A 216 -15.71 -11.84 -6.08
C GLN A 216 -15.53 -10.34 -6.39
N ASP A 217 -15.80 -9.44 -5.44
CA ASP A 217 -15.63 -8.00 -5.67
C ASP A 217 -14.18 -7.62 -6.02
N ILE A 218 -13.21 -8.26 -5.37
CA ILE A 218 -11.78 -8.02 -5.62
C ILE A 218 -11.42 -8.52 -7.03
N VAL A 219 -11.87 -9.72 -7.41
CA VAL A 219 -11.58 -10.31 -8.73
C VAL A 219 -12.22 -9.48 -9.85
N ILE A 220 -13.44 -8.97 -9.67
CA ILE A 220 -14.07 -8.02 -10.62
C ILE A 220 -13.16 -6.83 -10.86
N LYS A 221 -12.69 -6.19 -9.78
CA LYS A 221 -11.80 -5.02 -9.89
C LYS A 221 -10.48 -5.38 -10.58
N CYS A 222 -9.89 -6.53 -10.27
CA CYS A 222 -8.68 -7.01 -10.93
C CYS A 222 -8.88 -7.15 -12.45
N GLU A 223 -9.99 -7.75 -12.87
CA GLU A 223 -10.25 -8.10 -14.26
C GLU A 223 -10.56 -6.85 -15.09
N ILE A 224 -11.37 -5.92 -14.58
CA ILE A 224 -11.57 -4.61 -15.20
C ILE A 224 -10.23 -3.89 -15.38
N SER A 225 -9.43 -3.77 -14.33
CA SER A 225 -8.15 -3.06 -14.38
C SER A 225 -7.16 -3.75 -15.33
N ARG A 226 -7.14 -5.09 -15.38
CA ARG A 226 -6.31 -5.85 -16.32
C ARG A 226 -6.71 -5.60 -17.77
N VAL A 227 -8.01 -5.64 -18.09
CA VAL A 227 -8.49 -5.36 -19.46
C VAL A 227 -8.10 -3.95 -19.88
N LEU A 228 -8.33 -2.93 -19.03
CA LEU A 228 -7.95 -1.54 -19.32
C LEU A 228 -6.44 -1.39 -19.54
N LEU A 229 -5.61 -2.02 -18.70
CA LEU A 229 -4.15 -1.99 -18.86
C LEU A 229 -3.68 -2.71 -20.13
N LEU A 230 -4.31 -3.82 -20.50
CA LEU A 230 -3.99 -4.54 -21.74
C LEU A 230 -4.37 -3.72 -22.98
N MET A 231 -5.48 -2.98 -22.92
CA MET A 231 -5.85 -2.03 -23.98
C MET A 231 -4.90 -0.84 -24.07
N LEU A 232 -4.36 -0.38 -22.93
CA LEU A 232 -3.37 0.69 -22.90
C LEU A 232 -2.02 0.26 -23.49
N LEU A 233 -1.53 -0.91 -23.09
CA LEU A 233 -0.21 -1.40 -23.45
C LEU A 233 -0.14 -1.96 -24.88
N GLN A 234 -1.27 -2.39 -25.44
CA GLN A 234 -1.37 -3.11 -26.72
C GLN A 234 -0.16 -4.05 -26.96
N PRO A 235 0.10 -4.98 -26.03
CA PRO A 235 1.34 -5.75 -26.06
C PRO A 235 1.42 -6.59 -27.34
N SER A 236 2.58 -6.58 -28.00
CA SER A 236 2.83 -7.47 -29.14
C SER A 236 2.69 -8.94 -28.71
N PRO A 237 2.13 -9.85 -29.54
CA PRO A 237 1.80 -11.23 -29.16
C PRO A 237 2.96 -12.06 -28.60
N GLN A 238 4.21 -11.65 -28.81
CA GLN A 238 5.41 -12.31 -28.27
C GLN A 238 5.74 -11.92 -26.80
N ARG A 239 5.21 -10.79 -26.31
CA ARG A 239 5.44 -10.29 -24.93
C ARG A 239 4.25 -10.55 -24.00
N ILE A 240 3.16 -11.12 -24.52
CA ILE A 240 1.96 -11.41 -23.73
C ILE A 240 2.19 -12.69 -22.94
N ARG A 241 2.08 -12.62 -21.60
CA ARG A 241 2.01 -13.84 -20.77
C ARG A 241 0.74 -14.61 -21.11
N PRO A 242 0.75 -15.95 -21.07
CA PRO A 242 -0.41 -16.77 -21.48
C PRO A 242 -1.69 -16.40 -20.71
N GLU A 243 -1.59 -16.00 -19.44
CA GLU A 243 -2.71 -15.55 -18.62
C GLU A 243 -3.39 -14.27 -19.17
N HIS A 244 -2.60 -13.35 -19.71
CA HIS A 244 -3.11 -12.13 -20.32
C HIS A 244 -3.75 -12.41 -21.68
N ALA A 245 -3.18 -13.35 -22.45
CA ALA A 245 -3.75 -13.80 -23.71
C ALA A 245 -5.12 -14.46 -23.49
N GLN A 246 -5.23 -15.35 -22.50
CA GLN A 246 -6.49 -15.99 -22.13
C GLN A 246 -7.57 -14.97 -21.73
N THR A 247 -7.21 -13.92 -20.99
CA THR A 247 -8.19 -12.87 -20.67
C THR A 247 -8.64 -12.12 -21.92
N LEU A 248 -7.73 -11.77 -22.83
CA LEU A 248 -8.12 -11.10 -24.07
C LEU A 248 -8.98 -11.99 -24.97
N GLU A 249 -8.62 -13.26 -25.11
CA GLU A 249 -9.40 -14.23 -25.89
C GLU A 249 -10.84 -14.33 -25.39
N ARG A 250 -11.07 -14.28 -24.06
CA ARG A 250 -12.43 -14.27 -23.48
C ARG A 250 -13.29 -13.08 -23.92
N TYR A 251 -12.68 -11.92 -24.19
CA TYR A 251 -13.40 -10.72 -24.62
C TYR A 251 -13.44 -10.55 -26.14
N ILE A 252 -12.59 -11.28 -26.89
CA ILE A 252 -12.52 -11.22 -28.37
C ILE A 252 -13.47 -12.25 -29.01
N TRP A 253 -13.50 -13.48 -28.48
CA TRP A 253 -14.28 -14.57 -29.07
C TRP A 253 -15.71 -14.58 -28.52
N HIS A 254 -16.68 -14.37 -29.41
CA HIS A 254 -18.10 -14.62 -29.14
C HIS A 254 -18.31 -16.15 -29.09
N SER A 255 -18.11 -16.80 -27.95
CA SER A 255 -18.58 -18.18 -27.80
C SER A 255 -20.07 -18.16 -27.48
N GLU A 256 -20.91 -18.31 -28.51
CA GLU A 256 -22.36 -18.50 -28.39
C GLU A 256 -22.76 -19.73 -27.54
N ASN A 257 -21.80 -20.55 -27.09
CA ASN A 257 -22.04 -21.80 -26.35
C ASN A 257 -21.40 -21.86 -24.94
N ASP A 258 -20.73 -20.81 -24.45
CA ASP A 258 -20.30 -20.77 -23.06
C ASP A 258 -21.20 -19.85 -22.24
N HIS A 259 -22.31 -20.41 -21.77
CA HIS A 259 -22.96 -19.93 -20.54
C HIS A 259 -22.06 -20.13 -19.29
N GLY A 260 -20.77 -20.46 -19.46
CA GLY A 260 -19.69 -20.29 -18.49
C GLY A 260 -19.35 -18.82 -18.26
N LEU A 261 -20.38 -17.98 -18.16
CA LEU A 261 -20.30 -16.61 -17.69
C LEU A 261 -19.44 -16.62 -16.44
N ILE A 262 -18.50 -15.69 -16.42
CA ILE A 262 -17.81 -15.29 -15.20
C ILE A 262 -18.88 -15.13 -14.11
N ALA A 263 -19.06 -16.14 -13.26
CA ALA A 263 -20.21 -16.27 -12.36
C ALA A 263 -20.32 -15.12 -11.36
N TRP A 264 -19.29 -14.28 -11.34
CA TRP A 264 -19.08 -13.20 -10.44
C TRP A 264 -19.22 -11.80 -11.08
N MET A 265 -19.45 -11.65 -12.40
CA MET A 265 -19.55 -10.34 -13.07
C MET A 265 -20.94 -10.06 -13.66
N ASN A 266 -21.37 -8.79 -13.67
CA ASN A 266 -22.64 -8.38 -14.26
C ASN A 266 -22.60 -8.49 -15.80
N GLU A 267 -23.69 -8.97 -16.41
CA GLU A 267 -23.80 -9.20 -17.85
C GLU A 267 -23.61 -7.89 -18.64
N ASP A 268 -24.23 -6.79 -18.19
CA ASP A 268 -24.09 -5.47 -18.81
C ASP A 268 -22.63 -5.01 -18.85
N LEU A 269 -21.91 -5.19 -17.75
CA LEU A 269 -20.51 -4.80 -17.63
C LEU A 269 -19.62 -5.65 -18.55
N PHE A 270 -19.90 -6.95 -18.66
CA PHE A 270 -19.17 -7.84 -19.55
C PHE A 270 -19.33 -7.42 -21.01
N ILE A 271 -20.55 -7.11 -21.45
CA ILE A 271 -20.84 -6.65 -22.82
C ILE A 271 -20.15 -5.29 -23.10
N LEU A 272 -20.18 -4.37 -22.13
CA LEU A 272 -19.48 -3.09 -22.25
C LEU A 272 -17.95 -3.26 -22.35
N LEU A 273 -17.36 -4.22 -21.62
CA LEU A 273 -15.94 -4.53 -21.75
C LEU A 273 -15.59 -5.21 -23.09
N GLN A 274 -16.45 -6.10 -23.59
CA GLN A 274 -16.26 -6.71 -24.91
C GLN A 274 -16.28 -5.64 -26.02
N SER A 275 -17.30 -4.78 -26.02
CA SER A 275 -17.41 -3.68 -26.98
C SER A 275 -16.23 -2.71 -26.87
N LEU A 276 -15.72 -2.45 -25.67
CA LEU A 276 -14.49 -1.66 -25.47
C LEU A 276 -13.28 -2.31 -26.15
N VAL A 277 -13.06 -3.61 -25.97
CA VAL A 277 -11.94 -4.33 -26.60
C VAL A 277 -12.06 -4.28 -28.13
N MET A 278 -13.26 -4.48 -28.66
CA MET A 278 -13.51 -4.42 -30.10
C MET A 278 -13.29 -3.00 -30.67
N ALA A 279 -13.78 -1.96 -29.99
CA ALA A 279 -13.60 -0.58 -30.40
C ALA A 279 -12.11 -0.16 -30.36
N CYS A 280 -11.36 -0.62 -29.36
CA CYS A 280 -9.91 -0.42 -29.27
C CYS A 280 -9.16 -1.07 -30.45
N GLN A 281 -9.57 -2.27 -30.90
CA GLN A 281 -8.98 -2.93 -32.06
C GLN A 281 -9.35 -2.25 -33.38
N ALA A 282 -10.60 -1.78 -33.49
CA ALA A 282 -11.09 -1.03 -34.66
C ALA A 282 -10.53 0.40 -34.75
N HIS A 283 -9.88 0.91 -33.68
CA HIS A 283 -9.39 2.29 -33.57
C HIS A 283 -10.49 3.36 -33.74
N SER A 284 -11.74 3.01 -33.43
CA SER A 284 -12.90 3.89 -33.56
C SER A 284 -13.01 4.87 -32.39
N CYS A 285 -12.57 6.11 -32.58
CA CYS A 285 -12.60 7.14 -31.52
C CYS A 285 -14.03 7.56 -31.10
N GLU A 286 -15.02 7.46 -32.00
CA GLU A 286 -16.40 7.88 -31.72
C GLU A 286 -17.12 6.86 -30.83
N GLU A 287 -16.98 5.56 -31.15
CA GLU A 287 -17.53 4.45 -30.37
C GLU A 287 -16.95 4.42 -28.95
N LEU A 288 -15.64 4.69 -28.81
CA LEU A 288 -14.96 4.77 -27.51
C LEU A 288 -15.53 5.87 -26.60
N ARG A 289 -15.95 7.02 -27.16
CA ARG A 289 -16.50 8.14 -26.37
C ARG A 289 -17.92 7.88 -25.90
N GLU A 290 -18.73 7.17 -26.68
CA GLU A 290 -20.05 6.74 -26.22
C GLU A 290 -19.92 5.66 -25.15
N LEU A 291 -19.03 4.68 -25.36
CA LEU A 291 -18.73 3.64 -24.37
C LEU A 291 -18.18 4.22 -23.06
N GLU A 292 -17.41 5.31 -23.10
CA GLU A 292 -16.91 5.99 -21.89
C GLU A 292 -18.05 6.44 -20.97
N LYS A 293 -19.15 6.98 -21.53
CA LYS A 293 -20.30 7.46 -20.75
C LYS A 293 -21.01 6.32 -20.04
N ASP A 294 -21.15 5.18 -20.70
CA ASP A 294 -21.85 4.01 -20.19
C ASP A 294 -21.00 3.26 -19.15
N LEU A 295 -19.69 3.12 -19.41
CA LEU A 295 -18.73 2.51 -18.49
C LEU A 295 -18.50 3.35 -17.22
N TRP A 296 -18.65 4.67 -17.28
CA TRP A 296 -18.33 5.59 -16.17
C TRP A 296 -19.05 5.24 -14.85
N ARG A 297 -20.23 4.64 -14.92
CA ARG A 297 -21.04 4.26 -13.75
C ARG A 297 -20.50 3.06 -13.00
N PHE A 298 -19.76 2.19 -13.69
CA PHE A 298 -19.27 0.92 -13.15
C PHE A 298 -17.80 0.98 -12.69
N LEU A 299 -17.08 2.05 -13.03
CA LEU A 299 -15.64 2.17 -12.80
C LEU A 299 -15.28 2.99 -11.55
N ASP A 300 -14.27 2.53 -10.83
CA ASP A 300 -13.59 3.28 -9.77
C ASP A 300 -12.75 4.43 -10.36
N ASN A 301 -12.35 5.41 -9.54
CA ASN A 301 -11.58 6.59 -10.00
C ASN A 301 -10.26 6.22 -10.68
N GLU A 302 -9.54 5.21 -10.18
CA GLU A 302 -8.31 4.71 -10.80
C GLU A 302 -8.59 4.09 -12.18
N GLN A 303 -9.68 3.33 -12.29
CA GLN A 303 -10.10 2.72 -13.56
C GLN A 303 -10.58 3.76 -14.57
N LYS A 304 -11.27 4.82 -14.12
CA LYS A 304 -11.63 5.97 -14.95
C LYS A 304 -10.40 6.67 -15.48
N HIS A 305 -9.37 6.85 -14.65
CA HIS A 305 -8.09 7.40 -15.10
C HIS A 305 -7.44 6.52 -16.18
N LEU A 306 -7.39 5.20 -15.98
CA LEU A 306 -6.88 4.26 -16.98
C LEU A 306 -7.69 4.31 -18.29
N LEU A 307 -9.02 4.34 -18.22
CA LEU A 307 -9.87 4.45 -19.41
C LEU A 307 -9.59 5.75 -20.18
N HIS A 308 -9.46 6.87 -19.47
CA HIS A 308 -9.10 8.15 -20.08
C HIS A 308 -7.73 8.08 -20.77
N LEU A 309 -6.75 7.42 -20.14
CA LEU A 309 -5.43 7.21 -20.76
C LEU A 309 -5.53 6.37 -22.04
N VAL A 310 -6.36 5.31 -22.06
CA VAL A 310 -6.60 4.48 -23.26
C VAL A 310 -7.21 5.30 -24.40
N ILE A 311 -8.23 6.11 -24.11
CA ILE A 311 -8.86 6.98 -25.12
C ILE A 311 -7.83 7.99 -25.64
N SER A 312 -7.01 8.55 -24.74
CA SER A 312 -5.95 9.49 -25.12
C SER A 312 -4.87 8.84 -26.00
N SER A 313 -4.46 7.60 -25.75
CA SER A 313 -3.43 6.92 -26.53
C SER A 313 -3.94 6.57 -27.93
N ILE A 314 -5.18 6.11 -28.05
CA ILE A 314 -5.80 5.80 -29.34
C ILE A 314 -6.01 7.07 -30.17
N SER A 315 -6.46 8.17 -29.54
CA SER A 315 -6.61 9.45 -30.24
C SER A 315 -5.28 10.04 -30.74
N LYS A 316 -4.17 9.76 -30.03
CA LYS A 316 -2.82 10.14 -30.46
C LYS A 316 -2.29 9.26 -31.59
N SER A 317 -2.67 7.98 -31.62
CA SER A 317 -2.29 7.03 -32.68
C SER A 317 -3.03 7.30 -34.00
N ALA A 318 -4.20 7.95 -33.94
CA ALA A 318 -5.02 8.27 -35.11
C ALA A 318 -4.62 9.59 -35.82
N ASN A 319 -3.73 10.41 -35.24
CA ASN A 319 -3.17 11.63 -35.84
C ASN A 319 -1.74 11.42 -36.31
#